data_AF-A0A358EIV6-F1
#
_entry.id   AF-A0A358EIV6-F1
#
_cell.length_a   1.000
_cell.length_b   1.000
_cell.length_c   1.000
_cell.angle_alpha   90.00
_cell.angle_beta   90.00
_cell.angle_gamma   90.00
#
_symmetry.space_group_name_H-M   'P 1'
#
loop_
_entity.id
_entity.type
_entity.pdbx_description
1 polymer ?
#
loop_
_entity_poly.entity_id
_entity_poly.type
_entity_poly.pdbx_seq_one_letter_code
_entity_poly.pdbx_strand_id
1 'polypeptide(L)'
;MIALSLFPGDTALLLAILVIGASTLLGVASDGLRMGMLLISSLVAWLIAPLIGNWMPSVLLPSNPLWQEVGAGAIPAFLSMLLFLFVGTHFLHKKITLDLKYKWDEYKHNRWDNLNPLLGKICGGLLGIWFFLLIGGITMPLGYLTAKVQSAYPNNDPLVYQLSSRLYRDFSSLGLHRPARLFDPADKDYYLAADIAALSYHNFGTNNLDHVKYFRRRLLGYPGLVDASYNPHIQGLTHIWTTNTFFMGLYNRTNLSQLLSNPQLYAAWKDENLKAQLAHVNLVDFRAFLKKGKSGEYNAALLQQQGRSPILGCWELDPESTFAQFKSTYPKMNDREMKILNNYFVELADQMSLSFSDGFCYLEGRSFPVRALGVKASVERPNINADDFLPSIPPRNFTDFSKLITYGSWEKQTDGTYLTHFKWNKVESNVIIQLFPSRIMVSFESFRGEKYVFRRQKL
;
A
#
# COMPACT_ATOMS: atom_id res chain seq x y z
N MET A 1 -27.43 -22.41 -4.15
CA MET A 1 -26.14 -22.90 -4.67
C MET A 1 -26.17 -23.29 -6.15
N ILE A 2 -27.26 -23.86 -6.68
CA ILE A 2 -27.31 -24.36 -8.09
C ILE A 2 -27.43 -23.25 -9.15
N ALA A 3 -28.12 -22.14 -8.89
CA ALA A 3 -28.31 -21.07 -9.89
C ALA A 3 -27.05 -20.22 -10.17
N LEU A 4 -26.12 -20.13 -9.22
CA LEU A 4 -24.88 -19.35 -9.34
C LEU A 4 -23.69 -20.15 -9.91
N SER A 5 -23.80 -21.49 -9.96
CA SER A 5 -22.81 -22.37 -10.59
C SER A 5 -23.11 -22.66 -12.06
N LEU A 6 -24.29 -22.28 -12.56
CA LEU A 6 -24.73 -22.59 -13.93
C LEU A 6 -24.16 -21.66 -15.01
N PHE A 7 -23.54 -20.54 -14.64
CA PHE A 7 -22.97 -19.59 -15.61
C PHE A 7 -21.58 -19.10 -15.21
N PRO A 8 -20.50 -19.76 -15.67
CA PRO A 8 -19.15 -19.26 -15.50
C PRO A 8 -18.92 -18.08 -16.46
N GLY A 9 -19.25 -16.86 -16.03
CA GLY A 9 -19.03 -15.62 -16.79
C GLY A 9 -20.16 -14.58 -16.75
N ASP A 10 -21.31 -14.90 -16.14
CA ASP A 10 -22.51 -14.07 -16.26
C ASP A 10 -23.02 -13.52 -14.92
N THR A 11 -22.15 -13.26 -13.94
CA THR A 11 -22.63 -12.70 -12.65
C THR A 11 -23.22 -11.30 -12.84
N ALA A 12 -22.63 -10.49 -13.72
CA ALA A 12 -23.19 -9.19 -14.10
C ALA A 12 -24.52 -9.33 -14.86
N LEU A 13 -24.66 -10.29 -15.78
CA LEU A 13 -25.89 -10.48 -16.54
C LEU A 13 -27.02 -11.06 -15.69
N LEU A 14 -26.72 -12.00 -14.79
CA LEU A 14 -27.68 -12.52 -13.81
C LEU A 14 -28.16 -11.40 -12.89
N LEU A 15 -27.24 -10.55 -12.40
CA LEU A 15 -27.61 -9.38 -11.62
C LEU A 15 -28.44 -8.40 -12.44
N ALA A 16 -28.12 -8.16 -13.71
CA ALA A 16 -28.88 -7.29 -14.59
C ALA A 16 -30.30 -7.82 -14.79
N ILE A 17 -30.47 -9.10 -15.14
CA ILE A 17 -31.78 -9.73 -15.30
C ILE A 17 -32.58 -9.65 -13.99
N LEU A 18 -31.94 -9.92 -12.86
CA LEU A 18 -32.60 -9.89 -11.56
C LEU A 18 -33.03 -8.47 -11.18
N VAL A 19 -32.15 -7.49 -11.25
CA VAL A 19 -32.41 -6.12 -10.79
C VAL A 19 -33.30 -5.36 -11.78
N ILE A 20 -32.99 -5.42 -13.08
CA ILE A 20 -33.78 -4.75 -14.12
C ILE A 20 -35.13 -5.44 -14.28
N GLY A 21 -35.15 -6.77 -14.32
CA GLY A 21 -36.38 -7.56 -14.41
C GLY A 21 -37.29 -7.34 -13.21
N ALA A 22 -36.77 -7.44 -11.99
CA ALA A 22 -37.57 -7.20 -10.78
C ALA A 22 -38.09 -5.75 -10.73
N SER A 23 -37.28 -4.75 -11.08
CA SER A 23 -37.72 -3.35 -11.07
C SER A 23 -38.75 -3.06 -12.15
N THR A 24 -38.65 -3.71 -13.32
CA THR A 24 -39.65 -3.62 -14.39
C THR A 24 -40.96 -4.27 -13.97
N LEU A 25 -40.91 -5.45 -13.34
CA LEU A 25 -42.09 -6.14 -12.80
C LEU A 25 -42.73 -5.34 -11.66
N LEU A 26 -41.93 -4.73 -10.78
CA LEU A 26 -42.41 -3.79 -9.77
C LEU A 26 -43.12 -2.61 -10.46
N GLY A 27 -42.59 -2.13 -11.58
CA GLY A 27 -43.18 -1.09 -12.45
C GLY A 27 -44.47 -1.50 -13.14
N VAL A 28 -44.68 -2.79 -13.40
CA VAL A 28 -45.97 -3.32 -13.89
C VAL A 28 -46.99 -3.43 -12.76
N ALA A 29 -46.53 -3.88 -11.58
CA ALA A 29 -47.39 -4.08 -10.42
C ALA A 29 -47.78 -2.77 -9.70
N SER A 30 -47.11 -1.66 -10.01
CA SER A 30 -47.38 -0.36 -9.41
C SER A 30 -47.59 0.72 -10.46
N ASP A 31 -48.15 1.85 -10.05
CA ASP A 31 -48.45 2.96 -10.94
C ASP A 31 -47.19 3.70 -11.42
N GLY A 32 -47.22 4.16 -12.67
CA GLY A 32 -46.15 4.94 -13.28
C GLY A 32 -45.81 6.23 -12.55
N LEU A 33 -46.81 6.89 -11.96
CA LEU A 33 -46.59 8.06 -11.11
C LEU A 33 -45.69 7.73 -9.91
N ARG A 34 -45.97 6.60 -9.23
CA ARG A 34 -45.21 6.16 -8.08
C ARG A 34 -43.77 5.83 -8.48
N MET A 35 -43.60 5.12 -9.58
CA MET A 35 -42.27 4.78 -10.08
C MET A 35 -41.46 5.99 -10.51
N GLY A 36 -42.09 6.96 -11.17
CA GLY A 36 -41.43 8.23 -11.51
C GLY A 36 -40.94 8.97 -10.27
N MET A 37 -41.77 9.05 -9.22
CA MET A 37 -41.38 9.66 -7.95
C MET A 37 -40.24 8.91 -7.26
N LEU A 38 -40.23 7.57 -7.31
CA LEU A 38 -39.15 6.76 -6.75
C LEU A 38 -37.83 6.92 -7.52
N LEU A 39 -37.90 7.02 -8.84
CA LEU A 39 -36.73 7.29 -9.68
C LEU A 39 -36.09 8.64 -9.31
N ILE A 40 -36.91 9.69 -9.21
CA ILE A 40 -36.44 11.03 -8.79
C ILE A 40 -35.89 10.97 -7.36
N SER A 41 -36.56 10.26 -6.46
CA SER A 41 -36.11 10.12 -5.07
C SER A 41 -34.78 9.41 -4.96
N SER A 42 -34.53 8.39 -5.79
CA SER A 42 -33.25 7.68 -5.85
C SER A 42 -32.12 8.59 -6.33
N LEU A 43 -32.38 9.42 -7.35
CA LEU A 43 -31.43 10.42 -7.82
C LEU A 43 -31.09 11.44 -6.73
N VAL A 44 -32.11 11.97 -6.05
CA VAL A 44 -31.93 12.94 -4.94
C VAL A 44 -31.20 12.31 -3.77
N ALA A 45 -31.55 11.08 -3.39
CA ALA A 45 -30.87 10.34 -2.32
C ALA A 45 -29.38 10.13 -2.65
N TRP A 46 -29.06 9.76 -3.90
CA TRP A 46 -27.68 9.55 -4.34
C TRP A 46 -26.85 10.85 -4.27
N LEU A 47 -27.40 11.99 -4.67
CA LEU A 47 -26.71 13.28 -4.59
C LEU A 47 -26.45 13.74 -3.15
N ILE A 48 -27.35 13.42 -2.23
CA ILE A 48 -27.28 13.87 -0.83
C ILE A 48 -26.47 12.90 0.04
N ALA A 49 -26.44 11.61 -0.30
CA ALA A 49 -25.81 10.57 0.52
C ALA A 49 -24.33 10.85 0.88
N PRO A 50 -23.46 11.35 -0.02
CA PRO A 50 -22.08 11.69 0.34
C PRO A 50 -21.98 12.80 1.40
N LEU A 51 -22.92 13.75 1.42
CA LEU A 51 -22.92 14.87 2.37
C LEU A 51 -23.24 14.42 3.81
N ILE A 52 -24.03 13.36 3.95
CA ILE A 52 -24.49 12.83 5.24
C ILE A 52 -23.73 11.55 5.64
N GLY A 53 -22.96 10.97 4.71
CA GLY A 53 -22.24 9.70 4.91
C GLY A 53 -21.32 9.70 6.13
N ASN A 54 -20.64 10.82 6.40
CA ASN A 54 -19.74 10.97 7.54
C ASN A 54 -20.47 10.97 8.89
N TRP A 55 -21.79 11.17 8.91
CA TRP A 55 -22.61 11.25 10.12
C TRP A 55 -23.33 9.93 10.41
N MET A 56 -23.15 8.92 9.55
CA MET A 56 -23.77 7.61 9.76
C MET A 56 -23.09 6.88 10.93
N PRO A 57 -23.86 6.25 11.83
CA PRO A 57 -23.31 5.52 12.95
C PRO A 57 -22.46 4.33 12.46
N SER A 58 -21.31 4.13 13.11
CA SER A 58 -20.35 3.08 12.77
C SER A 58 -20.91 1.65 12.83
N VAL A 59 -22.01 1.44 13.55
CA VAL A 59 -22.74 0.16 13.64
C VAL A 59 -23.34 -0.28 12.30
N LEU A 60 -23.66 0.67 11.41
CA LEU A 60 -24.23 0.37 10.09
C LEU A 60 -23.15 -0.02 9.06
N LEU A 61 -21.87 0.04 9.44
CA LEU A 61 -20.75 -0.23 8.55
C LEU A 61 -20.14 -1.61 8.87
N PRO A 62 -19.56 -2.29 7.86
CA PRO A 62 -18.83 -3.53 8.12
C PRO A 62 -17.73 -3.30 9.15
N SER A 63 -17.44 -4.30 9.98
CA SER A 63 -16.52 -4.20 11.12
C SER A 63 -15.07 -3.81 10.77
N ASN A 64 -14.72 -3.77 9.49
CA ASN A 64 -13.38 -3.45 9.03
C ASN A 64 -13.23 -1.93 8.79
N PRO A 65 -12.30 -1.24 9.48
CA PRO A 65 -12.11 0.21 9.38
C PRO A 65 -11.80 0.72 7.97
N LEU A 66 -11.29 -0.14 7.09
CA LEU A 66 -11.08 0.18 5.67
C LEU A 66 -12.33 0.73 4.98
N TRP A 67 -13.53 0.28 5.38
CA TRP A 67 -14.76 0.69 4.72
C TRP A 67 -15.16 2.13 5.05
N GLN A 68 -14.87 2.62 6.26
CA GLN A 68 -15.13 4.01 6.62
C GLN A 68 -14.30 4.97 5.77
N GLU A 69 -13.02 4.64 5.60
CA GLU A 69 -12.03 5.46 4.90
C GLU A 69 -12.22 5.41 3.38
N VAL A 70 -12.81 4.34 2.84
CA VAL A 70 -13.18 4.22 1.41
C VAL A 70 -14.55 4.89 1.11
N GLY A 71 -15.13 5.63 2.06
CA GLY A 71 -16.38 6.35 1.84
C GLY A 71 -17.63 5.46 1.86
N ALA A 72 -17.54 4.23 2.40
CA ALA A 72 -18.68 3.32 2.47
C ALA A 72 -19.81 3.85 3.37
N GLY A 73 -19.58 4.89 4.17
CA GLY A 73 -20.60 5.66 4.90
C GLY A 73 -21.70 6.23 4.00
N ALA A 74 -21.39 6.49 2.72
CA ALA A 74 -22.38 6.93 1.74
C ALA A 74 -23.43 5.85 1.42
N ILE A 75 -23.11 4.56 1.59
CA ILE A 75 -24.02 3.44 1.29
C ILE A 75 -25.20 3.40 2.28
N PRO A 76 -25.00 3.31 3.62
CA PRO A 76 -26.11 3.36 4.56
C PRO A 76 -26.82 4.72 4.51
N ALA A 77 -26.11 5.84 4.28
CA ALA A 77 -26.75 7.15 4.11
C ALA A 77 -27.71 7.17 2.92
N PHE A 78 -27.32 6.59 1.78
CA PHE A 78 -28.18 6.43 0.61
C PHE A 78 -29.43 5.60 0.93
N LEU A 79 -29.26 4.44 1.57
CA LEU A 79 -30.38 3.56 1.92
C LEU A 79 -31.35 4.23 2.90
N SER A 80 -30.82 4.91 3.92
CA SER A 80 -31.63 5.68 4.88
C SER A 80 -32.38 6.82 4.20
N MET A 81 -31.69 7.62 3.36
CA MET A 81 -32.32 8.73 2.65
C MET A 81 -33.38 8.24 1.66
N LEU A 82 -33.10 7.15 0.94
CA LEU A 82 -34.06 6.51 0.05
C LEU A 82 -35.30 6.04 0.81
N LEU A 83 -35.14 5.47 2.02
CA LEU A 83 -36.26 5.07 2.87
C LEU A 83 -37.11 6.27 3.30
N PHE A 84 -36.48 7.37 3.75
CA PHE A 84 -37.21 8.59 4.12
C PHE A 84 -37.98 9.19 2.94
N LEU A 85 -37.33 9.29 1.77
CA LEU A 85 -37.98 9.78 0.56
C LEU A 85 -39.08 8.82 0.08
N PHE A 86 -38.90 7.51 0.21
CA PHE A 86 -39.93 6.52 -0.10
C PHE A 86 -41.21 6.78 0.72
N VAL A 87 -41.07 7.00 2.04
CA VAL A 87 -42.21 7.34 2.91
C VAL A 87 -42.86 8.65 2.46
N GLY A 88 -42.07 9.70 2.20
CA GLY A 88 -42.59 10.98 1.71
C GLY A 88 -43.33 10.86 0.37
N THR A 89 -42.77 10.11 -0.58
CA THR A 89 -43.36 9.87 -1.90
C THR A 89 -44.67 9.10 -1.79
N HIS A 90 -44.83 8.20 -0.81
CA HIS A 90 -46.07 7.48 -0.60
C HIS A 90 -47.24 8.43 -0.25
N PHE A 91 -47.00 9.38 0.66
CA PHE A 91 -48.01 10.39 1.02
C PHE A 91 -48.29 11.36 -0.13
N LEU A 92 -47.24 11.82 -0.81
CA LEU A 92 -47.37 12.72 -1.95
C LEU A 92 -48.13 12.07 -3.12
N HIS A 93 -47.81 10.81 -3.41
CA HIS A 93 -48.53 9.99 -4.38
C HIS A 93 -50.01 9.94 -4.03
N LYS A 94 -50.36 9.53 -2.80
CA LYS A 94 -51.76 9.44 -2.36
C LYS A 94 -52.51 10.77 -2.55
N LYS A 95 -51.88 11.90 -2.21
CA LYS A 95 -52.46 13.23 -2.41
C LYS A 95 -52.69 13.53 -3.89
N ILE A 96 -51.69 13.30 -4.73
CA ILE A 96 -51.77 13.57 -6.18
C ILE A 96 -52.81 12.66 -6.83
N THR A 97 -52.87 11.37 -6.51
CA THR A 97 -53.87 10.47 -7.06
C THR A 97 -55.29 10.91 -6.71
N LEU A 98 -55.53 11.44 -5.49
CA LEU A 98 -56.82 12.02 -5.11
C LEU A 98 -57.12 13.29 -5.92
N ASP A 99 -56.15 14.21 -6.03
CA ASP A 99 -56.32 15.43 -6.84
C ASP A 99 -56.65 15.11 -8.30
N LEU A 100 -55.95 14.14 -8.90
CA LEU A 100 -56.19 13.66 -10.26
C LEU A 100 -57.62 13.10 -10.39
N LYS A 101 -58.02 12.27 -9.43
CA LYS A 101 -59.35 11.63 -9.42
C LYS A 101 -60.51 12.63 -9.41
N TYR A 102 -60.38 13.73 -8.67
CA TYR A 102 -61.48 14.68 -8.48
C TYR A 102 -61.45 15.89 -9.44
N LYS A 103 -60.31 16.20 -10.08
CA LYS A 103 -60.16 17.42 -10.92
C LYS A 103 -60.15 17.15 -12.42
N TRP A 104 -59.99 15.90 -12.86
CA TRP A 104 -59.85 15.60 -14.28
C TRP A 104 -61.16 15.14 -14.92
N ASP A 105 -61.42 15.65 -16.12
CA ASP A 105 -62.51 15.17 -16.98
C ASP A 105 -62.30 13.70 -17.38
N GLU A 106 -63.40 13.03 -17.74
CA GLU A 106 -63.45 11.60 -18.07
C GLU A 106 -62.51 11.22 -19.24
N TYR A 107 -62.38 12.10 -20.24
CA TYR A 107 -61.43 11.92 -21.35
C TYR A 107 -59.96 11.89 -20.87
N LYS A 108 -59.61 12.76 -19.92
CA LYS A 108 -58.24 12.82 -19.37
C LYS A 108 -57.95 11.60 -18.50
N HIS A 109 -58.93 11.12 -17.75
CA HIS A 109 -58.83 9.88 -16.97
C HIS A 109 -58.52 8.68 -17.86
N ASN A 110 -59.31 8.47 -18.91
CA ASN A 110 -59.13 7.31 -19.80
C ASN A 110 -57.76 7.35 -20.51
N ARG A 111 -57.29 8.54 -20.91
CA ARG A 111 -55.94 8.70 -21.49
C ARG A 111 -54.84 8.40 -20.47
N TRP A 112 -55.03 8.80 -19.21
CA TRP A 112 -54.09 8.53 -18.12
C TRP A 112 -54.02 7.04 -17.75
N ASP A 113 -55.16 6.36 -17.68
CA ASP A 113 -55.21 4.93 -17.35
C ASP A 113 -54.48 4.06 -18.38
N ASN A 114 -54.40 4.52 -19.64
CA ASN A 114 -53.60 3.88 -20.68
C ASN A 114 -52.10 4.24 -20.59
N LEU A 115 -51.76 5.47 -20.18
CA LEU A 115 -50.38 5.95 -20.11
C LEU A 115 -49.64 5.53 -18.84
N ASN A 116 -50.33 5.50 -17.70
CA ASN A 116 -49.75 5.25 -16.38
C ASN A 116 -49.09 3.87 -16.26
N PRO A 117 -49.65 2.76 -16.78
CA PRO A 117 -48.98 1.46 -16.79
C PRO A 117 -47.75 1.42 -17.72
N LEU A 118 -47.77 2.16 -18.83
CA LEU A 118 -46.61 2.28 -19.73
C LEU A 118 -45.47 3.04 -19.04
N LEU A 119 -45.80 4.14 -18.35
CA LEU A 119 -44.86 4.90 -17.52
C LEU A 119 -44.28 4.03 -16.40
N GLY A 120 -45.09 3.17 -15.77
CA GLY A 120 -44.64 2.21 -14.76
C GLY A 120 -43.55 1.28 -15.28
N LYS A 121 -43.76 0.66 -16.44
CA LYS A 121 -42.77 -0.20 -17.10
C LYS A 121 -41.46 0.54 -17.42
N ILE A 122 -41.57 1.72 -18.03
CA ILE A 122 -40.39 2.51 -18.45
C ILE A 122 -39.61 3.00 -17.23
N CYS A 123 -40.28 3.62 -16.26
CA CYS A 123 -39.64 4.14 -15.06
C CYS A 123 -39.07 3.02 -14.19
N GLY A 124 -39.78 1.89 -14.07
CA GLY A 124 -39.28 0.70 -13.38
C GLY A 124 -38.03 0.11 -14.05
N GLY A 125 -38.01 0.01 -15.37
CA GLY A 125 -36.83 -0.43 -16.12
C GLY A 125 -35.63 0.51 -15.95
N LEU A 126 -35.84 1.83 -16.06
CA LEU A 126 -34.80 2.84 -15.83
C LEU A 126 -34.27 2.79 -14.39
N LEU A 127 -35.15 2.64 -13.41
CA LEU A 127 -34.78 2.48 -12.01
C LEU A 127 -33.94 1.21 -11.79
N GLY A 128 -34.29 0.13 -12.47
CA GLY A 128 -33.53 -1.11 -12.46
C GLY A 128 -32.12 -0.95 -13.05
N ILE A 129 -31.99 -0.25 -14.17
CA ILE A 129 -30.68 0.07 -14.77
C ILE A 129 -29.86 0.93 -13.80
N TRP A 130 -30.48 1.93 -13.19
CA TRP A 130 -29.86 2.79 -12.19
C TRP A 130 -29.32 1.99 -11.00
N PHE A 131 -30.14 1.13 -10.40
CA PHE A 131 -29.70 0.28 -9.28
C PHE A 131 -28.65 -0.75 -9.69
N PHE A 132 -28.74 -1.31 -10.89
CA PHE A 132 -27.73 -2.23 -11.41
C PHE A 132 -26.35 -1.56 -11.52
N LEU A 133 -26.29 -0.35 -12.09
CA LEU A 133 -25.05 0.43 -12.16
C LEU A 133 -24.57 0.88 -10.78
N LEU A 134 -25.48 1.27 -9.89
CA LEU A 134 -25.16 1.66 -8.51
C LEU A 134 -24.53 0.51 -7.73
N ILE A 135 -25.10 -0.69 -7.79
CA ILE A 135 -24.53 -1.88 -7.16
C ILE A 135 -23.13 -2.17 -7.75
N GLY A 136 -23.00 -2.08 -9.07
CA GLY A 136 -21.72 -2.30 -9.75
C GLY A 136 -20.64 -1.30 -9.35
N GLY A 137 -20.98 -0.01 -9.23
CA GLY A 137 -20.02 1.04 -8.84
C GLY A 137 -19.64 0.98 -7.36
N ILE A 138 -20.61 0.76 -6.46
CA ILE A 138 -20.33 0.66 -5.01
C ILE A 138 -19.45 -0.55 -4.69
N THR A 139 -19.64 -1.67 -5.40
CA THR A 139 -18.83 -2.88 -5.19
C THR A 139 -17.49 -2.84 -5.94
N MET A 140 -17.28 -1.83 -6.80
CA MET A 140 -16.11 -1.74 -7.68
C MET A 140 -14.78 -1.66 -6.94
N PRO A 141 -14.60 -0.83 -5.87
CA PRO A 141 -13.34 -0.75 -5.13
C PRO A 141 -12.95 -2.09 -4.53
N LEU A 142 -13.93 -2.80 -3.95
CA LEU A 142 -13.69 -4.10 -3.36
C LEU A 142 -13.39 -5.15 -4.44
N GLY A 143 -14.19 -5.18 -5.50
CA GLY A 143 -13.99 -6.09 -6.62
C GLY A 143 -12.65 -5.88 -7.33
N TYR A 144 -12.19 -4.64 -7.43
CA TYR A 144 -10.86 -4.30 -7.94
C TYR A 144 -9.75 -4.90 -7.08
N LEU A 145 -9.78 -4.63 -5.77
CA LEU A 145 -8.76 -5.11 -4.83
C LEU A 145 -8.71 -6.64 -4.79
N THR A 146 -9.85 -7.31 -4.65
CA THR A 146 -9.93 -8.78 -4.61
C THR A 146 -9.58 -9.42 -5.95
N ALA A 147 -9.88 -8.77 -7.08
CA ALA A 147 -9.43 -9.25 -8.39
C ALA A 147 -7.92 -9.16 -8.57
N LYS A 148 -7.24 -8.21 -7.91
CA LYS A 148 -5.79 -8.05 -7.96
C LYS A 148 -5.06 -8.91 -6.93
N VAL A 149 -5.61 -9.06 -5.73
CA VAL A 149 -5.06 -9.86 -4.62
C VAL A 149 -5.74 -11.23 -4.61
N GLN A 150 -5.42 -12.07 -5.59
CA GLN A 150 -6.00 -13.40 -5.70
C GLN A 150 -5.26 -14.39 -4.80
N SER A 151 -6.00 -15.01 -3.90
CA SER A 151 -5.51 -16.08 -3.04
C SER A 151 -5.06 -17.30 -3.83
N ALA A 152 -4.12 -18.08 -3.28
CA ALA A 152 -3.73 -19.36 -3.85
C ALA A 152 -4.89 -20.37 -3.84
N TYR A 153 -5.84 -20.20 -2.92
CA TYR A 153 -7.03 -21.03 -2.77
C TYR A 153 -8.31 -20.17 -2.81
N PRO A 154 -8.78 -19.75 -4.01
CA PRO A 154 -9.92 -18.85 -4.18
C PRO A 154 -11.23 -19.34 -3.53
N ASN A 155 -11.39 -20.65 -3.37
CA ASN A 155 -12.60 -21.25 -2.79
C ASN A 155 -12.75 -20.97 -1.29
N ASN A 156 -11.66 -20.58 -0.61
CA ASN A 156 -11.65 -20.28 0.82
C ASN A 156 -11.94 -18.80 1.11
N ASP A 157 -12.11 -17.96 0.08
CA ASP A 157 -12.52 -16.58 0.25
C ASP A 157 -14.00 -16.49 0.65
N PRO A 158 -14.40 -15.59 1.56
CA PRO A 158 -15.81 -15.30 1.80
C PRO A 158 -16.56 -14.99 0.49
N LEU A 159 -17.81 -15.48 0.38
CA LEU A 159 -18.63 -15.38 -0.84
C LEU A 159 -18.72 -13.95 -1.38
N VAL A 160 -18.81 -12.95 -0.50
CA VAL A 160 -18.88 -11.53 -0.87
C VAL A 160 -17.63 -11.09 -1.65
N TYR A 161 -16.43 -11.52 -1.25
CA TYR A 161 -15.18 -11.18 -1.96
C TYR A 161 -15.09 -11.89 -3.31
N GLN A 162 -15.49 -13.17 -3.36
CA GLN A 162 -15.53 -13.92 -4.62
C GLN A 162 -16.50 -13.28 -5.62
N LEU A 163 -17.72 -12.95 -5.17
CA LEU A 163 -18.73 -12.32 -6.01
C LEU A 163 -18.31 -10.93 -6.46
N SER A 164 -17.72 -10.12 -5.57
CA SER A 164 -17.24 -8.78 -5.93
C SER A 164 -16.12 -8.85 -6.96
N SER A 165 -15.17 -9.79 -6.83
CA SER A 165 -14.10 -9.97 -7.81
C SER A 165 -14.65 -10.38 -9.18
N ARG A 166 -15.61 -11.33 -9.21
CA ARG A 166 -16.24 -11.79 -10.45
C ARG A 166 -17.05 -10.68 -11.11
N LEU A 167 -17.91 -10.01 -10.35
CA LEU A 167 -18.73 -8.91 -10.82
C LEU A 167 -17.87 -7.79 -11.41
N TYR A 168 -16.75 -7.43 -10.77
CA TYR A 168 -15.80 -6.45 -11.33
C TYR A 168 -15.24 -6.89 -12.69
N ARG A 169 -14.83 -8.15 -12.84
CA ARG A 169 -14.31 -8.68 -14.12
C ARG A 169 -15.39 -8.66 -15.20
N ASP A 170 -16.61 -9.07 -14.87
CA ASP A 170 -17.73 -9.11 -15.80
C ASP A 170 -18.11 -7.68 -16.25
N PHE A 171 -18.24 -6.72 -15.32
CA PHE A 171 -18.48 -5.31 -15.65
C PHE A 171 -17.36 -4.71 -16.51
N SER A 172 -16.12 -5.09 -16.26
CA SER A 172 -14.98 -4.66 -17.07
C SER A 172 -15.07 -5.24 -18.48
N SER A 173 -15.39 -6.53 -18.62
CA SER A 173 -15.51 -7.23 -19.91
C SER A 173 -16.65 -6.69 -20.78
N LEU A 174 -17.77 -6.32 -20.15
CA LEU A 174 -18.95 -5.76 -20.81
C LEU A 174 -18.80 -4.25 -21.12
N GLY A 175 -17.68 -3.62 -20.75
CA GLY A 175 -17.48 -2.18 -20.92
C GLY A 175 -18.31 -1.30 -19.97
N LEU A 176 -19.03 -1.91 -19.01
CA LEU A 176 -19.90 -1.24 -18.03
C LEU A 176 -19.13 -0.57 -16.90
N HIS A 177 -17.81 -0.74 -16.84
CA HIS A 177 -16.97 -0.06 -15.85
C HIS A 177 -17.08 1.48 -15.94
N ARG A 178 -17.18 2.06 -17.15
CA ARG A 178 -17.29 3.52 -17.30
C ARG A 178 -18.57 4.09 -16.69
N PRO A 179 -19.78 3.58 -17.01
CA PRO A 179 -21.01 4.09 -16.40
C PRO A 179 -21.10 3.74 -14.90
N ALA A 180 -20.60 2.57 -14.47
CA ALA A 180 -20.59 2.20 -13.06
C ALA A 180 -19.68 3.10 -12.21
N ARG A 181 -18.60 3.65 -12.78
CA ARG A 181 -17.67 4.56 -12.09
C ARG A 181 -18.32 5.83 -11.56
N LEU A 182 -19.49 6.22 -12.07
CA LEU A 182 -20.26 7.34 -11.52
C LEU A 182 -20.61 7.11 -10.04
N PHE A 183 -20.75 5.85 -9.63
CA PHE A 183 -21.16 5.44 -8.29
C PHE A 183 -19.99 4.92 -7.45
N ASP A 184 -18.76 5.10 -7.92
CA ASP A 184 -17.56 4.67 -7.22
C ASP A 184 -17.31 5.55 -5.98
N PRO A 185 -17.36 4.98 -4.76
CA PRO A 185 -17.13 5.75 -3.54
C PRO A 185 -15.63 6.01 -3.27
N ALA A 186 -14.73 5.30 -3.96
CA ALA A 186 -13.30 5.36 -3.67
C ALA A 186 -12.61 6.50 -4.43
N ASP A 187 -11.63 7.14 -3.78
CA ASP A 187 -10.77 8.12 -4.44
C ASP A 187 -9.82 7.45 -5.44
N LYS A 188 -9.28 8.22 -6.38
CA LYS A 188 -8.30 7.76 -7.38
C LYS A 188 -7.08 7.11 -6.74
N ASP A 189 -6.66 7.61 -5.58
CA ASP A 189 -5.50 7.10 -4.84
C ASP A 189 -5.73 5.69 -4.28
N TYR A 190 -6.99 5.31 -4.01
CA TYR A 190 -7.32 3.95 -3.59
C TYR A 190 -6.87 2.91 -4.62
N TYR A 191 -7.08 3.17 -5.91
CA TYR A 191 -6.70 2.23 -6.98
C TYR A 191 -5.18 2.10 -7.12
N LEU A 192 -4.44 3.19 -6.88
CA LEU A 192 -2.98 3.16 -6.85
C LEU A 192 -2.46 2.39 -5.63
N ALA A 193 -3.04 2.62 -4.45
CA ALA A 193 -2.74 1.89 -3.23
C ALA A 193 -3.07 0.39 -3.38
N ALA A 194 -4.22 0.05 -3.97
CA ALA A 194 -4.61 -1.33 -4.27
C ALA A 194 -3.63 -2.01 -5.24
N ASP A 195 -3.13 -1.29 -6.25
CA ASP A 195 -2.09 -1.78 -7.15
C ASP A 195 -0.75 -2.03 -6.44
N ILE A 196 -0.36 -1.14 -5.51
CA ILE A 196 0.84 -1.31 -4.69
C ILE A 196 0.68 -2.50 -3.74
N ALA A 197 -0.48 -2.62 -3.07
CA ALA A 197 -0.79 -3.75 -2.19
C ALA A 197 -0.74 -5.07 -2.96
N ALA A 198 -1.30 -5.11 -4.17
CA ALA A 198 -1.22 -6.27 -5.05
C ALA A 198 0.22 -6.57 -5.49
N LEU A 199 1.01 -5.56 -5.85
CA LEU A 199 2.44 -5.75 -6.16
C LEU A 199 3.17 -6.36 -4.97
N SER A 200 2.98 -5.83 -3.77
CA SER A 200 3.58 -6.39 -2.55
C SER A 200 3.15 -7.83 -2.34
N TYR A 201 1.85 -8.11 -2.40
CA TYR A 201 1.30 -9.44 -2.24
C TYR A 201 1.91 -10.47 -3.20
N HIS A 202 2.02 -10.12 -4.50
CA HIS A 202 2.58 -11.03 -5.51
C HIS A 202 4.09 -11.23 -5.36
N ASN A 203 4.85 -10.19 -4.98
CA ASN A 203 6.30 -10.30 -4.82
C ASN A 203 6.70 -11.05 -3.55
N PHE A 204 5.91 -10.94 -2.47
CA PHE A 204 6.09 -11.71 -1.24
C PHE A 204 5.62 -13.16 -1.37
N GLY A 205 4.59 -13.42 -2.17
CA GLY A 205 3.99 -14.74 -2.39
C GLY A 205 4.76 -15.68 -3.32
N THR A 206 6.10 -15.67 -3.27
CA THR A 206 6.96 -16.51 -4.11
C THR A 206 7.81 -17.45 -3.25
N ASN A 207 8.12 -18.64 -3.76
CA ASN A 207 8.97 -19.62 -3.06
C ASN A 207 10.47 -19.21 -3.04
N ASN A 208 10.84 -18.11 -3.68
CA ASN A 208 12.21 -17.62 -3.72
C ASN A 208 12.46 -16.59 -2.62
N LEU A 209 13.05 -17.04 -1.50
CA LEU A 209 13.34 -16.18 -0.36
C LEU A 209 14.31 -15.03 -0.68
N ASP A 210 15.22 -15.20 -1.64
CA ASP A 210 16.15 -14.13 -2.02
C ASP A 210 15.44 -13.02 -2.78
N HIS A 211 14.49 -13.40 -3.66
CA HIS A 211 13.59 -12.44 -4.31
C HIS A 211 12.77 -11.66 -3.28
N VAL A 212 12.21 -12.36 -2.28
CA VAL A 212 11.45 -11.74 -1.20
C VAL A 212 12.29 -10.76 -0.39
N LYS A 213 13.52 -11.14 -0.02
CA LYS A 213 14.46 -10.25 0.69
C LYS A 213 14.80 -9.03 -0.17
N TYR A 214 15.05 -9.22 -1.45
CA TYR A 214 15.34 -8.13 -2.39
C TYR A 214 14.16 -7.17 -2.54
N PHE A 215 12.95 -7.70 -2.71
CA PHE A 215 11.75 -6.89 -2.80
C PHE A 215 11.47 -6.13 -1.49
N ARG A 216 11.63 -6.77 -0.32
CA ARG A 216 11.52 -6.08 0.98
C ARG A 216 12.49 -4.91 1.07
N ARG A 217 13.77 -5.11 0.71
CA ARG A 217 14.76 -4.02 0.71
C ARG A 217 14.33 -2.88 -0.21
N ARG A 218 13.81 -3.19 -1.39
CA ARG A 218 13.25 -2.17 -2.30
C ARG A 218 12.03 -1.47 -1.70
N LEU A 219 11.12 -2.20 -1.07
CA LEU A 219 9.92 -1.64 -0.44
C LEU A 219 10.29 -0.62 0.64
N LEU A 220 11.20 -1.01 1.54
CA LEU A 220 11.62 -0.19 2.69
C LEU A 220 12.65 0.88 2.31
N GLY A 221 13.37 0.68 1.21
CA GLY A 221 14.41 1.59 0.71
C GLY A 221 13.87 2.77 -0.11
N TYR A 222 12.55 2.89 -0.30
CA TYR A 222 11.97 4.05 -0.96
C TYR A 222 12.17 5.30 -0.10
N PRO A 223 12.81 6.38 -0.62
CA PRO A 223 13.21 7.53 0.20
C PRO A 223 12.07 8.17 1.00
N GLY A 224 10.87 8.32 0.39
CA GLY A 224 9.70 8.87 1.07
C GLY A 224 9.08 7.96 2.15
N LEU A 225 9.55 6.71 2.26
CA LEU A 225 9.11 5.74 3.26
C LEU A 225 10.21 5.37 4.26
N VAL A 226 11.42 5.93 4.15
CA VAL A 226 12.55 5.52 5.00
C VAL A 226 12.20 5.66 6.47
N ASP A 227 11.64 6.78 6.93
CA ASP A 227 11.25 6.94 8.34
C ASP A 227 10.14 5.96 8.75
N ALA A 228 9.11 5.80 7.91
CA ALA A 228 8.02 4.85 8.16
C ALA A 228 8.51 3.40 8.21
N SER A 229 9.57 3.06 7.46
CA SER A 229 10.16 1.72 7.41
C SER A 229 10.77 1.29 8.75
N TYR A 230 11.21 2.24 9.56
CA TYR A 230 11.77 2.01 10.88
C TYR A 230 10.73 2.12 12.01
N ASN A 231 9.46 2.38 11.69
CA ASN A 231 8.37 2.27 12.67
C ASN A 231 8.23 0.81 13.14
N PRO A 232 8.13 0.53 14.46
CA PRO A 232 8.01 -0.83 14.99
C PRO A 232 6.86 -1.64 14.38
N HIS A 233 5.74 -1.01 14.05
CA HIS A 233 4.61 -1.67 13.40
C HIS A 233 4.94 -2.15 11.99
N ILE A 234 5.63 -1.32 11.19
CA ILE A 234 6.06 -1.69 9.83
C ILE A 234 7.17 -2.75 9.86
N GLN A 235 8.12 -2.62 10.79
CA GLN A 235 9.14 -3.64 10.98
C GLN A 235 8.52 -4.98 11.36
N GLY A 236 7.56 -4.98 12.29
CA GLY A 236 6.83 -6.18 12.69
C GLY A 236 6.10 -6.85 11.52
N LEU A 237 5.43 -6.07 10.67
CA LEU A 237 4.73 -6.59 9.49
C LEU A 237 5.67 -7.13 8.41
N THR A 238 6.78 -6.44 8.17
CA THR A 238 7.71 -6.77 7.07
C THR A 238 8.84 -7.71 7.49
N HIS A 239 8.88 -8.16 8.75
CA HIS A 239 9.89 -9.08 9.24
C HIS A 239 9.73 -10.47 8.60
N ILE A 240 10.78 -10.94 7.93
CA ILE A 240 10.79 -12.22 7.18
C ILE A 240 11.07 -13.37 8.16
N TRP A 241 10.03 -13.87 8.83
CA TRP A 241 10.14 -15.03 9.71
C TRP A 241 8.87 -15.88 9.67
N THR A 242 9.03 -17.19 9.78
CA THR A 242 7.95 -18.19 9.83
C THR A 242 6.97 -18.00 10.99
N THR A 243 7.36 -17.31 12.06
CA THR A 243 6.48 -16.98 13.19
C THR A 243 5.62 -15.73 12.95
N ASN A 244 6.01 -14.88 11.99
CA ASN A 244 5.22 -13.71 11.62
C ASN A 244 4.01 -14.16 10.78
N THR A 245 2.83 -14.14 11.41
CA THR A 245 1.58 -14.59 10.79
C THR A 245 1.16 -13.73 9.61
N PHE A 246 1.49 -12.43 9.60
CA PHE A 246 1.19 -11.55 8.48
C PHE A 246 2.09 -11.87 7.28
N PHE A 247 3.40 -11.95 7.50
CA PHE A 247 4.36 -12.34 6.46
C PHE A 247 4.04 -13.73 5.90
N MET A 248 3.76 -14.72 6.75
CA MET A 248 3.36 -16.06 6.29
C MET A 248 2.04 -16.03 5.53
N GLY A 249 1.13 -15.12 5.87
CA GLY A 249 -0.08 -14.87 5.11
C GLY A 249 0.22 -14.37 3.68
N LEU A 250 1.18 -13.46 3.52
CA LEU A 250 1.64 -12.98 2.21
C LEU A 250 2.39 -14.08 1.43
N TYR A 251 3.34 -14.75 2.09
CA TYR A 251 4.17 -15.80 1.52
C TYR A 251 3.33 -16.97 0.99
N ASN A 252 2.33 -17.43 1.76
CA ASN A 252 1.42 -18.50 1.36
C ASN A 252 0.26 -18.03 0.48
N ARG A 253 0.19 -16.74 0.15
CA ARG A 253 -0.92 -16.15 -0.61
C ARG A 253 -2.29 -16.52 -0.04
N THR A 254 -2.44 -16.28 1.25
CA THR A 254 -3.70 -16.44 1.98
C THR A 254 -4.78 -15.46 1.47
N ASN A 255 -6.02 -15.68 1.88
CA ASN A 255 -7.13 -14.82 1.49
C ASN A 255 -7.02 -13.40 2.08
N LEU A 256 -7.59 -12.43 1.38
CA LEU A 256 -7.57 -11.03 1.79
C LEU A 256 -8.23 -10.85 3.17
N SER A 257 -9.27 -11.63 3.48
CA SER A 257 -9.94 -11.57 4.78
C SER A 257 -9.02 -11.92 5.95
N GLN A 258 -8.15 -12.94 5.81
CA GLN A 258 -7.19 -13.33 6.85
C GLN A 258 -6.08 -12.31 7.00
N LEU A 259 -5.63 -11.71 5.89
CA LEU A 259 -4.64 -10.63 5.94
C LEU A 259 -5.19 -9.39 6.64
N LEU A 260 -6.43 -9.01 6.30
CA LEU A 260 -7.09 -7.84 6.88
C LEU A 260 -7.51 -8.01 8.34
N SER A 261 -7.71 -9.26 8.80
CA SER A 261 -7.99 -9.55 10.20
C SER A 261 -6.73 -9.65 11.07
N ASN A 262 -5.54 -9.43 10.50
CA ASN A 262 -4.30 -9.54 11.25
C ASN A 262 -4.18 -8.41 12.30
N PRO A 263 -3.92 -8.74 13.58
CA PRO A 263 -3.85 -7.73 14.64
C PRO A 263 -2.67 -6.76 14.49
N GLN A 264 -1.55 -7.19 13.92
CA GLN A 264 -0.40 -6.30 13.67
C GLN A 264 -0.73 -5.28 12.58
N LEU A 265 -1.48 -5.70 11.55
CA LEU A 265 -1.92 -4.79 10.49
C LEU A 265 -2.89 -3.76 11.06
N TYR A 266 -3.82 -4.19 11.93
CA TYR A 266 -4.76 -3.30 12.59
C TYR A 266 -4.06 -2.31 13.54
N ALA A 267 -3.00 -2.75 14.23
CA ALA A 267 -2.19 -1.87 15.07
C ALA A 267 -1.48 -0.80 14.23
N ALA A 268 -0.86 -1.19 13.10
CA ALA A 268 -0.24 -0.25 12.16
C ALA A 268 -1.27 0.72 11.58
N TRP A 269 -2.47 0.23 11.24
CA TRP A 269 -3.56 1.05 10.73
C TRP A 269 -4.01 2.14 11.71
N LYS A 270 -3.95 1.87 13.01
CA LYS A 270 -4.39 2.81 14.06
C LYS A 270 -3.33 3.85 14.46
N ASP A 271 -2.08 3.68 14.03
CA ASP A 271 -1.00 4.60 14.37
C ASP A 271 -1.17 5.90 13.55
N GLU A 272 -1.64 6.96 14.19
CA GLU A 272 -1.85 8.27 13.57
C GLU A 272 -0.55 8.90 13.07
N ASN A 273 0.59 8.64 13.72
CA ASN A 273 1.89 9.13 13.24
C ASN A 273 2.28 8.43 11.94
N LEU A 274 2.06 7.12 11.86
CA LEU A 274 2.31 6.35 10.65
C LEU A 274 1.38 6.80 9.52
N LYS A 275 0.09 7.03 9.79
CA LYS A 275 -0.84 7.59 8.79
C LYS A 275 -0.37 8.94 8.27
N ALA A 276 0.04 9.85 9.16
CA ALA A 276 0.55 11.16 8.79
C ALA A 276 1.79 11.04 7.90
N GLN A 277 2.72 10.15 8.22
CA GLN A 277 3.90 9.89 7.37
C GLN A 277 3.52 9.34 6.00
N LEU A 278 2.61 8.36 5.94
CA LEU A 278 2.19 7.72 4.70
C LEU A 278 1.36 8.64 3.79
N ALA A 279 0.65 9.62 4.36
CA ALA A 279 -0.17 10.57 3.60
C ALA A 279 0.66 11.47 2.66
N HIS A 280 1.94 11.69 2.96
CA HIS A 280 2.84 12.50 2.14
C HIS A 280 3.50 11.72 1.00
N VAL A 281 3.26 10.40 0.90
CA VAL A 281 3.94 9.53 -0.05
C VAL A 281 3.27 9.63 -1.43
N ASN A 282 4.06 9.97 -2.45
CA ASN A 282 3.61 9.93 -3.83
C ASN A 282 3.42 8.49 -4.32
N LEU A 283 2.18 8.01 -4.32
CA LEU A 283 1.84 6.63 -4.70
C LEU A 283 2.18 6.30 -6.16
N VAL A 284 2.19 7.29 -7.07
CA VAL A 284 2.53 7.07 -8.48
C VAL A 284 4.02 6.77 -8.62
N ASP A 285 4.86 7.61 -8.01
CA ASP A 285 6.31 7.43 -8.02
C ASP A 285 6.71 6.18 -7.26
N PHE A 286 6.12 5.94 -6.09
CA PHE A 286 6.38 4.74 -5.29
C PHE A 286 6.06 3.46 -6.07
N ARG A 287 4.92 3.39 -6.75
CA ARG A 287 4.57 2.25 -7.62
C ARG A 287 5.58 2.07 -8.76
N ALA A 288 6.01 3.16 -9.39
CA ALA A 288 7.02 3.11 -10.44
C ALA A 288 8.37 2.61 -9.91
N PHE A 289 8.76 3.06 -8.71
CA PHE A 289 9.96 2.63 -8.01
C PHE A 289 9.92 1.14 -7.66
N LEU A 290 8.81 0.62 -7.15
CA LEU A 290 8.69 -0.82 -6.85
C LEU A 290 8.86 -1.69 -8.11
N LYS A 291 8.34 -1.23 -9.26
CA LYS A 291 8.44 -1.95 -10.53
C LYS A 291 9.81 -1.84 -11.19
N LYS A 292 10.36 -0.62 -11.28
CA LYS A 292 11.55 -0.30 -12.09
C LYS A 292 12.83 -0.13 -11.27
N GLY A 293 12.71 -0.02 -9.95
CA GLY A 293 13.82 0.30 -9.06
C GLY A 293 14.32 1.74 -9.17
N LYS A 294 13.63 2.60 -9.92
CA LYS A 294 14.04 3.99 -10.16
C LYS A 294 12.87 4.89 -9.84
N SER A 295 13.13 5.87 -8.96
CA SER A 295 12.19 6.92 -8.64
C SER A 295 12.42 8.09 -9.60
N GLY A 296 11.34 8.59 -10.17
CA GLY A 296 11.33 9.83 -10.92
C GLY A 296 11.47 11.04 -9.99
N GLU A 297 11.02 10.95 -8.75
CA GLU A 297 11.06 12.05 -7.78
C GLU A 297 12.42 12.18 -7.06
N TYR A 298 13.00 11.06 -6.62
CA TYR A 298 14.20 11.00 -5.79
C TYR A 298 15.51 10.78 -6.57
N ASN A 299 15.53 11.16 -7.85
CA ASN A 299 16.75 11.15 -8.64
C ASN A 299 17.70 12.25 -8.13
N ALA A 300 19.01 11.96 -8.03
CA ALA A 300 20.01 12.90 -7.51
C ALA A 300 19.99 14.26 -8.25
N ALA A 301 19.84 14.23 -9.57
CA ALA A 301 19.76 15.45 -10.37
C ALA A 301 18.51 16.30 -10.06
N LEU A 302 17.36 15.66 -9.86
CA LEU A 302 16.10 16.34 -9.55
C LEU A 302 16.07 16.83 -8.10
N LEU A 303 16.60 16.04 -7.16
CA LEU A 303 16.76 16.46 -5.77
C LEU A 303 17.62 17.74 -5.69
N GLN A 304 18.73 17.79 -6.42
CA GLN A 304 19.56 18.99 -6.50
C GLN A 304 18.80 20.20 -7.07
N GLN A 305 18.01 20.01 -8.14
CA GLN A 305 17.18 21.07 -8.71
C GLN A 305 16.10 21.57 -7.74
N GLN A 306 15.57 20.69 -6.89
CA GLN A 306 14.58 21.02 -5.85
C GLN A 306 15.20 21.57 -4.56
N GLY A 307 16.53 21.73 -4.50
CA GLY A 307 17.24 22.15 -3.28
C GLY A 307 17.28 21.09 -2.17
N ARG A 308 16.93 19.84 -2.47
CA ARG A 308 16.98 18.70 -1.54
C ARG A 308 18.34 17.99 -1.61
N SER A 309 18.71 17.33 -0.52
CA SER A 309 20.00 16.63 -0.44
C SER A 309 20.01 15.35 -1.30
N PRO A 310 20.97 15.18 -2.23
CA PRO A 310 21.06 13.99 -3.08
C PRO A 310 21.42 12.69 -2.34
N ILE A 311 21.77 12.78 -1.05
CA ILE A 311 22.07 11.63 -0.19
C ILE A 311 20.84 10.79 0.16
N LEU A 312 19.62 11.31 -0.02
CA LEU A 312 18.37 10.64 0.33
C LEU A 312 18.22 9.25 -0.34
N GLY A 313 17.62 8.32 0.41
CA GLY A 313 17.38 6.94 0.02
C GLY A 313 18.33 5.93 0.63
N CYS A 314 18.28 4.71 0.11
CA CYS A 314 19.00 3.54 0.63
C CYS A 314 20.32 3.29 -0.14
N TRP A 315 21.38 3.04 0.61
CA TRP A 315 22.74 2.75 0.12
C TRP A 315 23.20 1.40 0.67
N GLU A 316 23.78 0.56 -0.18
CA GLU A 316 24.26 -0.78 0.21
C GLU A 316 25.78 -0.77 0.34
N LEU A 317 26.33 -1.52 1.30
CA LEU A 317 27.78 -1.62 1.46
C LEU A 317 28.42 -2.19 0.17
N ASP A 318 29.44 -1.50 -0.35
CA ASP A 318 30.25 -1.95 -1.48
C ASP A 318 31.50 -2.65 -0.93
N PRO A 319 31.52 -4.00 -0.86
CA PRO A 319 32.59 -4.73 -0.20
C PRO A 319 33.93 -4.54 -0.91
N GLU A 320 33.93 -4.47 -2.25
CA GLU A 320 35.15 -4.31 -3.05
C GLU A 320 35.79 -2.94 -2.81
N SER A 321 34.99 -1.88 -2.86
CA SER A 321 35.47 -0.52 -2.62
C SER A 321 35.89 -0.31 -1.17
N THR A 322 35.16 -0.90 -0.22
CA THR A 322 35.52 -0.86 1.21
C THR A 322 36.83 -1.59 1.45
N PHE A 323 37.00 -2.78 0.88
CA PHE A 323 38.24 -3.54 0.98
C PHE A 323 39.43 -2.77 0.41
N ALA A 324 39.26 -2.07 -0.72
CA ALA A 324 40.31 -1.22 -1.28
C ALA A 324 40.73 -0.08 -0.34
N GLN A 325 39.79 0.55 0.38
CA GLN A 325 40.12 1.57 1.40
C GLN A 325 40.94 0.97 2.54
N PHE A 326 40.56 -0.22 3.01
CA PHE A 326 41.30 -0.92 4.06
C PHE A 326 42.70 -1.35 3.60
N LYS A 327 42.86 -1.75 2.33
CA LYS A 327 44.19 -2.06 1.75
C LYS A 327 45.10 -0.84 1.72
N SER A 328 44.55 0.33 1.41
CA SER A 328 45.31 1.58 1.47
C SER A 328 45.67 1.99 2.90
N THR A 329 44.77 1.71 3.86
CA THR A 329 44.96 2.07 5.28
C THR A 329 45.94 1.14 5.98
N TYR A 330 45.92 -0.15 5.63
CA TYR A 330 46.74 -1.21 6.22
C TYR A 330 47.60 -1.92 5.16
N PRO A 331 48.65 -1.27 4.62
CA PRO A 331 49.41 -1.78 3.47
C PRO A 331 50.26 -3.03 3.79
N LYS A 332 50.52 -3.32 5.08
CA LYS A 332 51.39 -4.41 5.55
C LYS A 332 50.65 -5.75 5.78
N MET A 333 49.39 -5.87 5.35
CA MET A 333 48.65 -7.13 5.43
C MET A 333 49.28 -8.22 4.57
N ASN A 334 49.26 -9.46 5.04
CA ASN A 334 49.60 -10.62 4.21
C ASN A 334 48.38 -11.11 3.39
N ASP A 335 48.60 -12.00 2.42
CA ASP A 335 47.54 -12.51 1.54
C ASP A 335 46.41 -13.21 2.29
N ARG A 336 46.73 -13.90 3.40
CA ARG A 336 45.75 -14.58 4.23
C ARG A 336 44.83 -13.57 4.94
N GLU A 337 45.39 -12.52 5.52
CA GLU A 337 44.66 -11.43 6.18
C GLU A 337 43.79 -10.68 5.18
N MET A 338 44.33 -10.38 4.00
CA MET A 338 43.57 -9.80 2.89
C MET A 338 42.36 -10.66 2.52
N LYS A 339 42.56 -11.98 2.36
CA LYS A 339 41.47 -12.91 2.02
C LYS A 339 40.40 -12.99 3.12
N ILE A 340 40.80 -13.08 4.39
CA ILE A 340 39.83 -13.14 5.50
C ILE A 340 39.07 -11.82 5.61
N LEU A 341 39.74 -10.68 5.45
CA LEU A 341 39.11 -9.36 5.50
C LEU A 341 38.12 -9.16 4.34
N ASN A 342 38.49 -9.55 3.12
CA ASN A 342 37.58 -9.51 1.97
C ASN A 342 36.35 -10.38 2.21
N ASN A 343 36.53 -11.62 2.67
CA ASN A 343 35.41 -12.51 3.02
C ASN A 343 34.52 -11.89 4.11
N TYR A 344 35.11 -11.26 5.12
CA TYR A 344 34.37 -10.55 6.16
C TYR A 344 33.53 -9.41 5.58
N PHE A 345 34.06 -8.59 4.67
CA PHE A 345 33.27 -7.52 4.05
C PHE A 345 32.18 -8.04 3.12
N VAL A 346 32.40 -9.14 2.41
CA VAL A 346 31.35 -9.80 1.62
C VAL A 346 30.23 -10.31 2.51
N GLU A 347 30.57 -10.96 3.63
CA GLU A 347 29.58 -11.41 4.62
C GLU A 347 28.87 -10.23 5.30
N LEU A 348 29.60 -9.15 5.62
CA LEU A 348 29.06 -7.93 6.21
C LEU A 348 28.11 -7.20 5.26
N ALA A 349 28.43 -7.17 3.96
CA ALA A 349 27.61 -6.51 2.95
C ALA A 349 26.26 -7.20 2.74
N ASP A 350 26.12 -8.47 3.11
CA ASP A 350 24.83 -9.16 3.02
C ASP A 350 23.81 -8.53 4.00
N GLN A 351 22.85 -7.80 3.41
CA GLN A 351 21.80 -7.04 4.12
C GLN A 351 22.28 -5.80 4.89
N MET A 352 23.50 -5.32 4.67
CA MET A 352 23.95 -4.05 5.24
C MET A 352 23.52 -2.87 4.36
N SER A 353 22.75 -1.97 4.96
CA SER A 353 22.28 -0.76 4.29
C SER A 353 22.32 0.46 5.19
N LEU A 354 22.63 1.60 4.59
CA LEU A 354 22.57 2.92 5.18
C LEU A 354 21.48 3.72 4.47
N SER A 355 20.43 4.11 5.19
CA SER A 355 19.25 4.78 4.63
C SER A 355 19.15 6.21 5.16
N PHE A 356 18.82 7.16 4.29
CA PHE A 356 18.65 8.59 4.63
C PHE A 356 17.24 9.06 4.31
N SER A 357 16.60 9.69 5.29
CA SER A 357 15.38 10.48 5.17
C SER A 357 15.67 11.97 5.36
N ASP A 358 14.64 12.81 5.30
CA ASP A 358 14.74 14.25 5.57
C ASP A 358 14.96 14.49 7.08
N GLY A 359 16.20 14.30 7.53
CA GLY A 359 16.66 14.61 8.88
C GLY A 359 17.24 13.44 9.67
N PHE A 360 16.95 12.19 9.29
CA PHE A 360 17.48 11.00 9.95
C PHE A 360 18.25 10.09 9.01
N CYS A 361 19.20 9.37 9.58
CA CYS A 361 19.90 8.28 8.91
C CYS A 361 19.90 7.03 9.78
N TYR A 362 19.83 5.89 9.10
CA TYR A 362 19.58 4.61 9.72
C TYR A 362 20.54 3.58 9.16
N LEU A 363 21.26 2.89 10.04
CA LEU A 363 22.19 1.84 9.67
C LEU A 363 21.60 0.50 10.08
N GLU A 364 21.25 -0.31 9.09
CA GLU A 364 20.64 -1.64 9.25
C GLU A 364 21.61 -2.71 8.73
N GLY A 365 21.71 -3.82 9.45
CA GLY A 365 22.52 -4.97 9.03
C GLY A 365 22.47 -6.11 10.04
N ARG A 366 23.16 -7.22 9.75
CA ARG A 366 23.24 -8.38 10.66
C ARG A 366 24.21 -8.13 11.82
N SER A 367 25.29 -7.42 11.55
CA SER A 367 26.24 -6.96 12.56
C SER A 367 27.00 -5.78 12.00
N PHE A 368 27.63 -4.98 12.85
CA PHE A 368 28.61 -3.97 12.46
C PHE A 368 29.72 -3.95 13.51
N PRO A 369 31.00 -3.72 13.14
CA PRO A 369 32.07 -3.63 14.11
C PRO A 369 31.79 -2.51 15.13
N VAL A 370 31.97 -2.83 16.42
CA VAL A 370 31.79 -1.88 17.52
C VAL A 370 33.06 -1.08 17.86
N ARG A 371 34.16 -1.39 17.17
CA ARG A 371 35.49 -0.80 17.34
C ARG A 371 36.23 -0.89 16.00
N ALA A 372 37.28 -0.08 15.85
CA ALA A 372 38.21 -0.19 14.73
C ALA A 372 38.64 -1.64 14.51
N LEU A 373 38.65 -2.08 13.26
CA LEU A 373 39.24 -3.38 12.91
C LEU A 373 40.77 -3.33 13.07
N GLY A 374 41.40 -2.19 12.83
CA GLY A 374 42.84 -2.02 13.08
C GLY A 374 43.19 -2.21 14.55
N VAL A 375 44.07 -3.16 14.85
CA VAL A 375 44.64 -3.40 16.18
C VAL A 375 46.16 -3.37 16.05
N LYS A 376 46.86 -2.92 17.10
CA LYS A 376 48.33 -2.96 17.12
C LYS A 376 48.81 -4.38 16.86
N ALA A 377 49.84 -4.53 16.03
CA ALA A 377 50.41 -5.83 15.71
C ALA A 377 50.90 -6.51 16.99
N SER A 378 50.30 -7.67 17.31
CA SER A 378 50.70 -8.49 18.45
C SER A 378 51.76 -9.53 18.11
N VAL A 379 52.18 -9.61 16.84
CA VAL A 379 53.08 -10.63 16.30
C VAL A 379 54.24 -9.92 15.62
N GLU A 380 55.46 -10.18 16.07
CA GLU A 380 56.67 -9.77 15.36
C GLU A 380 56.77 -10.55 14.05
N ARG A 381 56.72 -9.84 12.92
CA ARG A 381 56.95 -10.40 11.58
C ARG A 381 58.04 -9.58 10.88
N PRO A 382 58.77 -10.15 9.91
CA PRO A 382 59.68 -9.36 9.11
C PRO A 382 58.91 -8.18 8.47
N ASN A 383 59.39 -6.96 8.69
CA ASN A 383 58.80 -5.68 8.24
C ASN A 383 57.51 -5.21 8.97
N ILE A 384 57.16 -5.79 10.11
CA ILE A 384 56.05 -5.34 10.97
C ILE A 384 56.57 -5.03 12.38
N ASN A 385 56.41 -3.78 12.80
CA ASN A 385 56.73 -3.30 14.15
C ASN A 385 55.51 -3.38 15.06
N ALA A 386 55.73 -3.40 16.38
CA ALA A 386 54.64 -3.41 17.38
C ALA A 386 53.70 -2.19 17.31
N ASP A 387 54.15 -1.09 16.69
CA ASP A 387 53.33 0.11 16.45
C ASP A 387 52.57 0.10 15.12
N ASP A 388 52.79 -0.90 14.26
CA ASP A 388 51.97 -1.08 13.06
C ASP A 388 50.57 -1.59 13.41
N PHE A 389 49.59 -1.19 12.62
CA PHE A 389 48.21 -1.65 12.76
C PHE A 389 47.87 -2.72 11.72
N LEU A 390 47.25 -3.81 12.18
CA LEU A 390 46.75 -4.90 11.35
C LEU A 390 45.25 -5.11 11.63
N PRO A 391 44.47 -5.52 10.62
CA PRO A 391 43.05 -5.79 10.83
C PRO A 391 42.86 -7.04 11.70
N SER A 392 42.14 -6.86 12.81
CA SER A 392 41.60 -7.91 13.65
C SER A 392 40.11 -8.02 13.40
N ILE A 393 39.70 -9.13 12.78
CA ILE A 393 38.31 -9.37 12.41
C ILE A 393 37.54 -9.84 13.65
N PRO A 394 36.39 -9.23 13.99
CA PRO A 394 35.58 -9.67 15.11
C PRO A 394 35.05 -11.10 14.88
N PRO A 395 34.73 -11.86 15.96
CA PRO A 395 34.08 -13.15 15.82
C PRO A 395 32.80 -13.02 14.99
N ARG A 396 32.51 -14.04 14.17
CA ARG A 396 31.37 -14.09 13.25
C ARG A 396 30.05 -14.25 14.01
N ASN A 397 29.64 -13.18 14.68
CA ASN A 397 28.39 -13.10 15.44
C ASN A 397 27.31 -12.43 14.58
N PHE A 398 27.16 -12.88 13.33
CA PHE A 398 26.09 -12.39 12.46
C PHE A 398 24.77 -12.98 12.93
N THR A 399 23.76 -12.13 13.10
CA THR A 399 22.39 -12.61 13.28
C THR A 399 21.87 -13.18 11.97
N ASP A 400 20.88 -14.08 12.04
CA ASP A 400 20.27 -14.67 10.84
C ASP A 400 19.51 -13.62 9.98
N PHE A 401 19.18 -12.47 10.57
CA PHE A 401 18.40 -11.40 9.96
C PHE A 401 19.00 -10.01 10.21
N SER A 402 18.69 -9.06 9.33
CA SER A 402 19.06 -7.66 9.49
C SER A 402 18.22 -6.98 10.56
N LYS A 403 18.85 -6.14 11.36
CA LYS A 403 18.20 -5.30 12.36
C LYS A 403 18.75 -3.89 12.30
N LEU A 404 17.96 -2.91 12.75
CA LEU A 404 18.46 -1.57 12.96
C LEU A 404 19.59 -1.62 14.00
N ILE A 405 20.78 -1.19 13.61
CA ILE A 405 21.95 -1.21 14.48
C ILE A 405 22.13 0.13 15.20
N THR A 406 21.97 1.22 14.46
CA THR A 406 22.00 2.58 15.02
C THR A 406 21.24 3.53 14.09
N TYR A 407 20.83 4.67 14.64
CA TYR A 407 20.20 5.76 13.90
C TYR A 407 20.60 7.09 14.55
N GLY A 408 20.57 8.15 13.77
CA GLY A 408 20.92 9.49 14.23
C GLY A 408 20.44 10.56 13.26
N SER A 409 20.37 11.79 13.75
CA SER A 409 20.19 12.93 12.86
C SER A 409 21.43 13.15 12.00
N TRP A 410 21.25 13.76 10.84
CA TRP A 410 22.36 14.16 9.99
C TRP A 410 22.20 15.60 9.53
N GLU A 411 23.33 16.27 9.33
CA GLU A 411 23.38 17.66 8.88
C GLU A 411 24.36 17.80 7.73
N LYS A 412 24.03 18.69 6.79
CA LYS A 412 24.91 19.03 5.67
C LYS A 412 25.85 20.15 6.08
N GLN A 413 27.14 19.92 5.97
CA GLN A 413 28.17 20.91 6.23
C GLN A 413 28.38 21.84 5.02
N THR A 414 29.05 22.97 5.27
CA THR A 414 29.34 24.01 4.25
C THR A 414 30.31 23.53 3.17
N ASP A 415 31.15 22.54 3.47
CA ASP A 415 32.08 21.90 2.54
C ASP A 415 31.42 20.84 1.64
N GLY A 416 30.12 20.61 1.82
CA GLY A 416 29.33 19.64 1.07
C GLY A 416 29.38 18.21 1.62
N THR A 417 30.09 17.98 2.72
CA THR A 417 30.03 16.71 3.47
C THR A 417 28.80 16.67 4.37
N TYR A 418 28.47 15.48 4.88
CA TYR A 418 27.38 15.30 5.83
C TYR A 418 27.95 14.74 7.14
N LEU A 419 27.47 15.24 8.26
CA LEU A 419 27.85 14.79 9.58
C LEU A 419 26.69 14.07 10.23
N THR A 420 26.95 12.93 10.88
CA THR A 420 26.00 12.26 11.76
C THR A 420 26.70 11.74 13.00
N HIS A 421 25.92 11.49 14.05
CA HIS A 421 26.39 10.93 15.31
C HIS A 421 25.78 9.55 15.49
N PHE A 422 26.63 8.53 15.52
CA PHE A 422 26.20 7.16 15.75
C PHE A 422 26.59 6.69 17.15
N LYS A 423 25.61 6.09 17.82
CA LYS A 423 25.76 5.51 19.15
C LYS A 423 25.70 3.99 19.05
N TRP A 424 26.75 3.34 19.55
CA TRP A 424 26.94 1.91 19.56
C TRP A 424 27.17 1.46 21.01
N ASN A 425 26.15 0.91 21.67
CA ASN A 425 26.22 0.59 23.11
C ASN A 425 26.68 1.81 23.95
N LYS A 426 27.92 1.78 24.47
CA LYS A 426 28.55 2.85 25.27
C LYS A 426 29.50 3.77 24.46
N VAL A 427 29.68 3.51 23.17
CA VAL A 427 30.60 4.26 22.30
C VAL A 427 29.81 5.18 21.39
N GLU A 428 30.12 6.46 21.45
CA GLU A 428 29.60 7.46 20.52
C GLU A 428 30.69 7.82 19.51
N SER A 429 30.32 7.97 18.25
CA SER A 429 31.25 8.27 17.16
C SER A 429 30.66 9.30 16.22
N ASN A 430 31.46 10.31 15.90
CA ASN A 430 31.16 11.20 14.79
C ASN A 430 31.47 10.48 13.49
N VAL A 431 30.55 10.62 12.55
CA VAL A 431 30.61 9.96 11.26
C VAL A 431 30.51 11.01 10.17
N ILE A 432 31.57 11.10 9.38
CA ILE A 432 31.67 12.01 8.24
C ILE A 432 31.30 11.23 6.98
N ILE A 433 30.36 11.75 6.22
CA ILE A 433 29.86 11.13 5.00
C ILE A 433 30.18 12.04 3.82
N GLN A 434 30.96 11.51 2.89
CA GLN A 434 31.33 12.18 1.64
C GLN A 434 30.50 11.59 0.50
N LEU A 435 29.84 12.45 -0.26
CA LEU A 435 29.00 12.04 -1.37
C LEU A 435 29.75 12.10 -2.71
N PHE A 436 29.66 11.00 -3.45
CA PHE A 436 30.12 10.87 -4.83
C PHE A 436 28.91 10.49 -5.72
N PRO A 437 29.00 10.61 -7.06
CA PRO A 437 27.85 10.44 -7.95
C PRO A 437 27.06 9.12 -7.79
N SER A 438 27.73 8.02 -7.46
CA SER A 438 27.11 6.70 -7.27
C SER A 438 27.48 6.02 -5.96
N ARG A 439 28.23 6.71 -5.09
CA ARG A 439 28.80 6.14 -3.87
C ARG A 439 28.80 7.17 -2.76
N ILE A 440 28.71 6.70 -1.53
CA ILE A 440 29.02 7.48 -0.34
C ILE A 440 30.19 6.82 0.37
N MET A 441 31.08 7.63 0.92
CA MET A 441 32.18 7.18 1.76
C MET A 441 31.90 7.64 3.17
N VAL A 442 31.82 6.68 4.09
CA VAL A 442 31.48 6.87 5.49
C VAL A 442 32.73 6.66 6.31
N SER A 443 33.19 7.70 6.99
CA SER A 443 34.42 7.70 7.79
C SER A 443 34.07 7.80 9.27
N PHE A 444 34.60 6.90 10.09
CA PHE A 444 34.33 6.84 11.52
C PHE A 444 35.51 7.39 12.32
N GLU A 445 35.31 8.52 13.01
CA GLU A 445 36.39 9.16 13.77
C GLU A 445 36.91 8.25 14.90
N SER A 446 36.01 7.64 15.67
CA SER A 446 36.39 6.75 16.76
C SER A 446 37.03 5.44 16.28
N PHE A 447 36.92 5.10 14.99
CA PHE A 447 37.53 3.91 14.40
C PHE A 447 38.83 4.23 13.68
N ARG A 448 39.57 5.23 14.18
CA ARG A 448 40.86 5.68 13.58
C ARG A 448 40.71 6.11 12.11
N GLY A 449 39.56 6.64 11.73
CA GLY A 449 39.30 7.09 10.37
C GLY A 449 39.08 5.95 9.37
N GLU A 450 38.70 4.75 9.82
CA GLU A 450 38.29 3.66 8.92
C GLU A 450 37.13 4.09 8.01
N LYS A 451 37.24 3.72 6.73
CA LYS A 451 36.35 4.17 5.65
C LYS A 451 35.54 3.01 5.09
N TYR A 452 34.23 3.16 5.12
CA TYR A 452 33.27 2.22 4.56
C TYR A 452 32.61 2.86 3.34
N VAL A 453 32.60 2.16 2.22
CA VAL A 453 32.03 2.68 0.98
C VAL A 453 30.68 2.02 0.78
N PHE A 454 29.64 2.82 0.62
CA PHE A 454 28.33 2.36 0.20
C PHE A 454 28.06 2.84 -1.21
N ARG A 455 27.35 2.03 -1.99
CA ARG A 455 26.91 2.36 -3.33
C ARG A 455 25.41 2.51 -3.34
N ARG A 456 24.90 3.41 -4.19
CA ARG A 456 23.46 3.52 -4.36
C ARG A 456 22.95 2.19 -4.88
N GLN A 457 21.81 1.75 -4.35
CA GLN A 457 21.22 0.48 -4.76
C GLN A 457 21.06 0.48 -6.29
N LYS A 458 21.88 -0.33 -6.98
CA LYS A 458 21.72 -0.57 -8.41
C LYS A 458 20.56 -1.54 -8.54
N LEU A 459 19.37 -0.99 -8.74
CA LEU A 459 18.14 -1.79 -8.83
C LEU A 459 17.84 -2.31 -10.22
#